data_AF-A0A9E4S1V4-F1
#
_entry.id   AF-A0A9E4S1V4-F1
#
_cell.length_a   1.000
_cell.length_b   1.000
_cell.length_c   1.000
_cell.angle_alpha   90.00
_cell.angle_beta   90.00
_cell.angle_gamma   90.00
#
_symmetry.space_group_name_H-M   'P 1'
#
loop_
_entity.id
_entity.type
_entity.pdbx_description
1 polymer ?
#
loop_
_entity_poly.entity_id
_entity_poly.type
_entity_poly.pdbx_seq_one_letter_code
_entity_poly.pdbx_strand_id
1 'polypeptide(L)'
;MENNTRQILDMLAEGKIQVDEAERLLSLVSTEGEPADSRRSGENNRSSAKYLRVCVEPGEDADEDHAERVNIRVPMALIRAGVKLASLIPRSSADSVNEELRKKGINFDIGSLKAEDLDPLIDALQDLEIDVKDGQHKVRVFVE
;
A
#
# COMPACT_ATOMS: atom_id res chain seq x y z
N MET A 1 -20.02 -2.27 -27.97
CA MET A 1 -18.61 -1.88 -28.04
C MET A 1 -18.23 -1.29 -29.41
N GLU A 2 -18.46 -1.96 -30.56
CA GLU A 2 -18.10 -1.42 -31.89
C GLU A 2 -18.82 -0.11 -32.30
N ASN A 3 -19.99 0.17 -31.70
CA ASN A 3 -20.83 1.30 -32.12
C ASN A 3 -20.20 2.66 -31.75
N ASN A 4 -19.54 2.74 -30.58
CA ASN A 4 -18.91 3.98 -30.10
C ASN A 4 -17.67 4.32 -30.93
N THR A 5 -16.86 3.31 -31.30
CA THR A 5 -15.69 3.49 -32.16
C THR A 5 -16.07 3.99 -33.55
N ARG A 6 -17.11 3.40 -34.18
CA ARG A 6 -17.59 3.88 -35.49
C ARG A 6 -18.09 5.32 -35.43
N GLN A 7 -18.84 5.68 -34.39
CA GLN A 7 -19.38 7.03 -34.23
C GLN A 7 -18.27 8.09 -34.08
N ILE A 8 -17.18 7.78 -33.37
CA ILE A 8 -16.03 8.70 -33.25
C ILE A 8 -15.33 8.92 -34.60
N LEU A 9 -15.18 7.86 -35.39
CA LEU A 9 -14.56 7.94 -36.72
C LEU A 9 -15.42 8.71 -37.72
N ASP A 10 -16.75 8.56 -37.66
CA ASP A 10 -17.69 9.34 -38.46
C ASP A 10 -17.62 10.83 -38.09
N MET A 11 -17.53 11.15 -36.80
CA MET A 11 -17.37 12.55 -36.34
C MET A 11 -16.04 13.17 -36.81
N LEU A 12 -14.97 12.38 -36.92
CA LEU A 12 -13.70 12.83 -37.49
C LEU A 12 -13.82 13.05 -39.00
N ALA A 13 -14.47 12.13 -39.71
CA ALA A 13 -14.69 12.23 -41.16
C ALA A 13 -15.59 13.43 -41.54
N GLU A 14 -16.57 13.75 -40.70
CA GLU A 14 -17.41 14.95 -40.81
C GLU A 14 -16.71 16.24 -40.35
N GLY A 15 -15.50 16.15 -39.80
CA GLY A 15 -14.72 17.30 -39.31
C GLY A 15 -15.28 17.95 -38.04
N LYS A 16 -16.14 17.25 -37.30
CA LYS A 16 -16.72 17.74 -36.04
C LYS A 16 -15.72 17.70 -34.88
N ILE A 17 -14.68 16.89 -35.01
CA ILE A 17 -13.58 16.75 -34.06
C ILE A 17 -12.24 16.75 -34.80
N GLN A 18 -11.18 17.15 -34.11
CA GLN A 18 -9.81 17.11 -34.63
C GLN A 18 -9.21 15.71 -34.43
N VAL A 19 -8.13 15.41 -35.17
CA VAL A 19 -7.42 14.12 -35.09
C VAL A 19 -7.00 13.80 -33.65
N ASP A 20 -6.41 14.77 -32.95
CA ASP A 20 -5.96 14.63 -31.55
C ASP A 20 -7.12 14.32 -30.59
N GLU A 21 -8.30 14.88 -30.87
CA GLU A 21 -9.49 14.68 -30.04
C GLU A 21 -10.12 13.30 -30.29
N ALA A 22 -10.10 12.83 -31.54
CA ALA A 22 -10.51 11.48 -31.89
C ALA A 22 -9.62 10.41 -31.25
N GLU A 23 -8.30 10.60 -31.23
CA GLU A 23 -7.36 9.69 -30.56
C GLU A 23 -7.65 9.57 -29.06
N ARG A 24 -7.91 10.71 -28.40
CA ARG A 24 -8.25 10.74 -26.97
C ARG A 24 -9.56 10.00 -26.69
N LEU A 25 -10.60 10.21 -27.49
CA LEU A 25 -11.89 9.55 -27.32
C LEU A 25 -11.80 8.04 -27.56
N LEU A 26 -11.03 7.61 -28.56
CA LEU A 26 -10.80 6.18 -28.84
C LEU A 26 -10.06 5.48 -27.70
N SER A 27 -9.11 6.15 -27.05
CA SER A 27 -8.37 5.60 -25.90
C SER A 27 -9.26 5.33 -24.68
N LEU A 28 -10.27 6.17 -24.45
CA LEU A 28 -11.21 6.05 -23.33
C LEU A 28 -12.21 4.91 -23.58
N VAL A 29 -12.78 4.83 -24.78
CA VAL A 29 -13.71 3.76 -25.16
C VAL A 29 -13.04 2.38 -25.17
N SER A 30 -11.76 2.32 -25.52
CA SER A 30 -10.98 1.08 -25.48
C SER A 30 -10.62 0.64 -24.05
N THR A 31 -10.69 1.56 -23.08
CA THR A 31 -10.38 1.31 -21.66
C THR A 31 -11.63 0.89 -20.86
N GLU A 32 -12.84 1.27 -21.30
CA GLU A 32 -14.11 0.89 -20.66
C GLU A 32 -14.49 -0.61 -20.82
N GLY A 33 -13.69 -1.40 -21.55
CA GLY A 33 -13.87 -2.85 -21.71
C GLY A 33 -13.26 -3.72 -20.62
N GLU A 34 -12.50 -3.14 -19.69
CA GLU A 34 -12.01 -3.84 -18.50
C GLU A 34 -12.76 -3.32 -17.26
N PRO A 35 -13.21 -4.21 -16.35
CA PRO A 35 -13.88 -3.78 -15.13
C PRO A 35 -12.99 -2.77 -14.40
N ALA A 36 -13.63 -1.66 -14.02
CA ALA A 36 -13.01 -0.50 -13.42
C ALA A 36 -12.33 -0.84 -12.09
N ASP A 37 -11.08 -1.30 -12.17
CA ASP A 37 -10.05 -0.97 -11.20
C ASP A 37 -8.68 -1.21 -11.85
N SER A 38 -7.68 -0.41 -11.50
CA SER A 38 -6.27 -0.59 -11.88
C SER A 38 -5.78 -0.18 -13.30
N ARG A 39 -6.16 1.01 -13.80
CA ARG A 39 -5.25 1.79 -14.67
C ARG A 39 -5.06 3.22 -14.18
N ARG A 40 -4.25 3.36 -13.14
CA ARG A 40 -3.36 4.51 -12.98
C ARG A 40 -1.93 4.04 -13.23
N SER A 41 -1.54 4.04 -14.50
CA SER A 41 -0.13 4.21 -14.86
C SER A 41 -0.02 5.55 -15.58
N GLY A 42 0.05 6.59 -14.76
CA GLY A 42 0.58 7.91 -15.10
C GLY A 42 1.61 8.20 -14.01
N GLU A 43 2.82 8.55 -14.42
CA GLU A 43 4.05 8.63 -13.64
C GLU A 43 3.92 9.15 -12.20
N ASN A 44 4.56 8.42 -11.26
CA ASN A 44 5.19 8.92 -10.04
C ASN A 44 4.44 9.96 -9.18
N ASN A 45 3.18 9.69 -8.87
CA ASN A 45 2.57 10.29 -7.69
C ASN A 45 1.67 9.29 -6.96
N ARG A 46 2.14 8.05 -6.78
CA ARG A 46 1.71 7.28 -5.60
C ARG A 46 2.05 8.17 -4.41
N SER A 47 1.03 8.66 -3.72
CA SER A 47 1.22 9.37 -2.46
C SER A 47 2.23 8.57 -1.66
N SER A 48 3.39 9.16 -1.37
CA SER A 48 4.44 8.46 -0.64
C SER A 48 3.81 7.77 0.57
N ALA A 49 4.11 6.50 0.82
CA ALA A 49 3.69 5.82 2.05
C ALA A 49 4.09 6.70 3.24
N LYS A 50 3.15 7.43 3.83
CA LYS A 50 3.43 8.36 4.92
C LYS A 50 3.22 7.68 6.24
N TYR A 51 2.22 6.79 6.34
CA TYR A 51 1.93 6.08 7.56
C TYR A 51 1.54 4.62 7.32
N LEU A 52 2.03 3.74 8.20
CA LEU A 52 1.47 2.41 8.39
C LEU A 52 0.37 2.52 9.44
N ARG A 53 -0.84 2.10 9.09
CA ARG A 53 -2.02 2.19 9.94
C ARG A 53 -2.44 0.80 10.39
N VAL A 54 -2.69 0.65 11.70
CA VAL A 54 -3.20 -0.57 12.31
C VAL A 54 -4.50 -0.24 13.00
N CYS A 55 -5.58 -0.88 12.57
CA CYS A 55 -6.89 -0.75 13.16
C CYS A 55 -7.33 -2.11 13.70
N VAL A 56 -7.80 -2.13 14.94
CA VAL A 56 -8.50 -3.28 15.53
C VAL A 56 -9.87 -2.79 15.98
N GLU A 57 -10.89 -3.47 15.50
CA GLU A 57 -12.28 -3.24 15.87
C GLU A 57 -12.85 -4.54 16.44
N PRO A 58 -13.84 -4.48 17.34
CA PRO A 58 -14.60 -5.65 17.75
C PRO A 58 -15.23 -6.35 16.53
N GLY A 59 -15.17 -7.67 16.51
CA GLY A 59 -15.83 -8.51 15.52
C GLY A 59 -17.35 -8.56 15.71
N GLU A 60 -18.04 -9.28 14.83
CA GLU A 60 -19.50 -9.40 14.86
C GLU A 60 -20.01 -10.19 16.08
N ASP A 61 -19.19 -11.12 16.58
CA ASP A 61 -19.46 -11.98 17.75
C ASP A 61 -18.65 -11.53 18.99
N ALA A 62 -18.22 -10.26 19.05
CA ALA A 62 -17.40 -9.77 20.15
C ALA A 62 -18.19 -9.58 21.45
N ASP A 63 -17.70 -10.19 22.52
CA ASP A 63 -18.23 -10.06 23.88
C ASP A 63 -17.78 -8.73 24.54
N GLU A 64 -18.28 -8.42 25.74
CA GLU A 64 -17.83 -7.23 26.51
C GLU A 64 -16.32 -7.23 26.77
N ASP A 65 -15.71 -8.41 26.93
CA ASP A 65 -14.27 -8.58 27.11
C ASP A 65 -13.45 -8.34 25.82
N HIS A 66 -14.10 -8.33 24.65
CA HIS A 66 -13.46 -8.15 23.33
C HIS A 66 -13.87 -6.83 22.64
N ALA A 67 -14.40 -5.87 23.41
CA ALA A 67 -14.85 -4.56 22.92
C ALA A 67 -13.71 -3.56 22.62
N GLU A 68 -12.45 -4.00 22.68
CA GLU A 68 -11.27 -3.18 22.49
C GLU A 68 -11.22 -2.55 21.09
N ARG A 69 -10.80 -1.27 21.04
CA ARG A 69 -10.59 -0.54 19.78
C ARG A 69 -9.18 0.01 19.73
N VAL A 70 -8.44 -0.37 18.70
CA VAL A 70 -7.08 0.09 18.46
C VAL A 70 -7.03 0.86 17.17
N ASN A 71 -6.37 2.02 17.20
CA ASN A 71 -6.17 2.87 16.05
C ASN A 71 -4.77 3.49 16.15
N ILE A 72 -3.80 2.83 15.52
CA ILE A 72 -2.40 3.22 15.54
C ILE A 72 -2.02 3.75 14.16
N ARG A 73 -1.31 4.88 14.15
CA ARG A 73 -0.76 5.51 12.96
C ARG A 73 0.75 5.68 13.13
N VAL A 74 1.54 4.94 12.38
CA VAL A 74 3.00 4.93 12.47
C VAL A 74 3.59 5.66 11.27
N PRO A 75 4.21 6.85 11.44
CA PRO A 75 4.91 7.53 10.35
C PRO A 75 6.03 6.66 9.77
N MET A 76 6.06 6.49 8.46
CA MET A 76 7.13 5.74 7.76
C MET A 76 8.51 6.39 7.99
N ALA A 77 8.55 7.70 8.23
CA ALA A 77 9.76 8.42 8.64
C ALA A 77 10.34 7.91 9.97
N LEU A 78 9.50 7.49 10.93
CA LEU A 78 9.98 6.89 12.18
C LEU A 78 10.57 5.50 11.96
N ILE A 79 9.98 4.70 11.08
CA ILE A 79 10.52 3.38 10.72
C ILE A 79 11.91 3.55 10.08
N ARG A 80 12.04 4.50 9.13
CA ARG A 80 13.34 4.85 8.53
C ARG A 80 14.36 5.32 9.55
N ALA A 81 13.95 6.19 10.48
CA ALA A 81 14.83 6.68 11.54
C ALA A 81 15.25 5.53 12.48
N GLY A 82 14.33 4.64 12.85
CA GLY A 82 14.60 3.50 13.73
C GLY A 82 15.63 2.55 13.15
N VAL A 83 15.54 2.23 11.86
CA VAL A 83 16.55 1.39 11.18
C VAL A 83 17.91 2.08 11.09
N LYS A 84 17.93 3.39 10.81
CA LYS A 84 19.20 4.15 10.85
C LYS A 84 19.83 4.12 12.25
N LEU A 85 19.03 4.28 13.30
CA LEU A 85 19.52 4.18 14.68
C LEU A 85 20.00 2.76 15.02
N ALA A 86 19.28 1.73 14.57
CA ALA A 86 19.69 0.33 14.72
C ALA A 86 21.07 0.07 14.10
N SER A 87 21.35 0.65 12.94
CA SER A 87 22.64 0.50 12.26
C SER A 87 23.83 1.12 13.02
N LEU A 88 23.57 2.00 13.99
CA LEU A 88 24.59 2.62 14.85
C LEU A 88 24.82 1.83 16.16
N ILE A 89 24.04 0.79 16.43
CA ILE A 89 24.20 -0.04 17.63
C ILE A 89 25.46 -0.91 17.48
N PRO A 90 26.40 -0.88 18.44
CA PRO A 90 27.56 -1.78 18.43
C PRO A 90 27.14 -3.24 18.41
N ARG A 91 27.86 -4.08 17.67
CA ARG A 91 27.51 -5.51 17.46
C ARG A 91 27.27 -6.27 18.77
N SER A 92 28.12 -6.05 19.78
CA SER A 92 27.98 -6.66 21.11
C SER A 92 26.64 -6.37 21.78
N SER A 93 26.10 -5.16 21.58
CA SER A 93 24.82 -4.74 22.12
C SER A 93 23.66 -5.27 21.26
N ALA A 94 23.83 -5.30 19.94
CA ALA A 94 22.83 -5.87 19.02
C ALA A 94 22.62 -7.38 19.28
N ASP A 95 23.69 -8.14 19.51
CA ASP A 95 23.62 -9.58 19.81
C ASP A 95 22.76 -9.88 21.05
N SER A 96 22.93 -9.07 22.09
CA SER A 96 22.17 -9.21 23.35
C SER A 96 20.67 -8.94 23.11
N VAL A 97 20.34 -7.92 22.32
CA VAL A 97 18.95 -7.60 21.97
C VAL A 97 18.36 -8.67 21.07
N ASN A 98 19.09 -9.13 20.06
CA ASN A 98 18.68 -10.18 19.14
C ASN A 98 18.40 -11.50 19.89
N GLU A 99 19.20 -11.84 20.91
CA GLU A 99 18.96 -13.03 21.74
C GLU A 99 17.63 -12.94 22.50
N GLU A 100 17.33 -11.79 23.10
CA GLU A 100 16.06 -11.55 23.80
C GLU A 100 14.86 -11.53 22.86
N LEU A 101 15.01 -10.98 21.65
CA LEU A 101 13.99 -11.05 20.62
C LEU A 101 13.71 -12.50 20.20
N ARG A 102 14.77 -13.30 20.01
CA ARG A 102 14.64 -14.72 19.63
C ARG A 102 13.95 -15.55 20.72
N LYS A 103 14.22 -15.27 22.00
CA LYS A 103 13.51 -15.90 23.14
C LYS A 103 12.01 -15.61 23.11
N LYS A 104 11.60 -14.45 22.57
CA LYS A 104 10.19 -14.07 22.38
C LYS A 104 9.60 -14.53 21.03
N GLY A 105 10.32 -15.38 20.29
CA GLY A 105 9.88 -15.90 19.00
C GLY A 105 10.06 -14.94 17.83
N ILE A 106 10.74 -13.80 18.04
CA ILE A 106 11.00 -12.81 16.99
C ILE A 106 12.39 -13.11 16.41
N ASN A 107 12.44 -13.70 15.21
CA ASN A 107 13.68 -13.98 14.51
C ASN A 107 14.07 -12.79 13.62
N PHE A 108 14.64 -11.75 14.24
CA PHE A 108 15.00 -10.49 13.59
C PHE A 108 16.42 -10.08 14.00
N ASP A 109 17.24 -9.69 13.03
CA ASP A 109 18.61 -9.23 13.27
C ASP A 109 18.72 -7.71 13.07
N ILE A 110 18.74 -6.98 14.18
CA ILE A 110 18.85 -5.52 14.22
C ILE A 110 20.12 -4.99 13.56
N GLY A 111 21.24 -5.73 13.66
CA GLY A 111 22.53 -5.27 13.15
C GLY A 111 22.67 -5.41 11.64
N SER A 112 21.79 -6.19 11.00
CA SER A 112 21.82 -6.46 9.56
C SER A 112 20.97 -5.49 8.74
N LEU A 113 20.05 -4.74 9.37
CA LEU A 113 19.18 -3.83 8.65
C LEU A 113 19.92 -2.58 8.19
N LYS A 114 19.95 -2.38 6.87
CA LYS A 114 20.44 -1.14 6.26
C LYS A 114 19.29 -0.25 5.88
N ALA A 115 19.54 1.06 5.95
CA ALA A 115 18.58 2.05 5.48
C ALA A 115 18.34 1.97 3.97
N GLU A 116 19.31 1.48 3.20
CA GLU A 116 19.23 1.31 1.74
C GLU A 116 18.23 0.23 1.34
N ASP A 117 18.11 -0.84 2.14
CA ASP A 117 17.18 -1.95 1.89
C ASP A 117 15.73 -1.59 2.26
N LEU A 118 15.52 -0.49 2.98
CA LEU A 118 14.20 -0.04 3.40
C LEU A 118 13.41 0.65 2.30
N ASP A 119 14.04 1.40 1.40
CA ASP A 119 13.28 2.14 0.38
C ASP A 119 12.50 1.19 -0.55
N PRO A 120 13.12 0.10 -1.08
CA PRO A 120 12.38 -0.93 -1.83
C PRO A 120 11.32 -1.65 -0.99
N LEU A 121 11.58 -1.87 0.31
CA LEU A 121 10.61 -2.49 1.21
C LEU A 121 9.41 -1.57 1.42
N ILE A 122 9.62 -0.26 1.58
CA ILE A 122 8.57 0.73 1.77
C ILE A 122 7.72 0.86 0.50
N ASP A 123 8.35 0.79 -0.68
CA ASP A 123 7.62 0.75 -1.94
C ASP A 123 6.78 -0.52 -2.06
N ALA A 124 7.30 -1.69 -1.67
CA ALA A 124 6.50 -2.92 -1.62
C ALA A 124 5.39 -2.88 -0.55
N LEU A 125 5.62 -2.21 0.58
CA LEU A 125 4.65 -2.04 1.65
C LEU A 125 3.48 -1.13 1.25
N GLN A 126 3.61 -0.27 0.22
CA GLN A 126 2.48 0.52 -0.28
C GLN A 126 1.31 -0.36 -0.72
N ASP A 127 1.62 -1.54 -1.23
CA ASP A 127 0.63 -2.51 -1.70
C ASP A 127 0.24 -3.51 -0.59
N LEU A 128 0.73 -3.33 0.65
CA LEU A 128 0.37 -4.18 1.79
C LEU A 128 -1.03 -3.83 2.31
N GLU A 129 -1.93 -4.79 2.20
CA GLU A 129 -3.22 -4.78 2.87
C GLU A 129 -3.43 -6.12 3.59
N ILE A 130 -3.70 -6.05 4.89
CA ILE A 130 -4.04 -7.20 5.72
C ILE A 130 -5.42 -6.93 6.33
N ASP A 131 -6.41 -7.74 6.00
CA ASP A 131 -7.73 -7.75 6.63
C ASP A 131 -7.94 -9.13 7.27
N VAL A 132 -7.96 -9.17 8.60
CA VAL A 132 -8.26 -10.38 9.37
C VAL A 132 -9.61 -10.19 10.05
N LYS A 133 -10.51 -11.15 9.83
CA LYS A 133 -11.80 -11.21 10.49
C LYS A 133 -11.84 -12.51 11.28
N ASP A 134 -11.67 -12.37 12.58
CA ASP A 134 -12.04 -13.36 13.57
C ASP A 134 -13.41 -12.98 14.13
N GLY A 135 -14.23 -13.94 14.55
CA GLY A 135 -15.57 -13.67 15.09
C GLY A 135 -15.54 -12.62 16.21
N GLN A 136 -14.45 -12.61 17.00
CA GLN A 136 -14.25 -11.66 18.08
C GLN A 136 -13.53 -10.35 17.67
N HIS A 137 -12.76 -10.33 16.58
CA HIS A 137 -11.95 -9.17 16.20
C HIS A 137 -11.82 -8.98 14.70
N LYS A 138 -11.88 -7.72 14.27
CA LYS A 138 -11.53 -7.29 12.91
C LYS A 138 -10.24 -6.46 12.94
N VAL A 139 -9.19 -6.97 12.33
CA VAL A 139 -7.88 -6.30 12.24
C VAL A 139 -7.64 -5.86 10.80
N ARG A 140 -7.29 -4.58 10.62
CA ARG A 140 -6.90 -4.00 9.33
C ARG A 140 -5.52 -3.36 9.45
N VAL A 141 -4.59 -3.77 8.60
CA VAL A 141 -3.27 -3.15 8.47
C VAL A 141 -3.08 -2.69 7.03
N PHE A 142 -2.79 -1.41 6.83
CA PHE A 142 -2.63 -0.83 5.50
C PHE A 142 -1.74 0.43 5.55
N VAL A 143 -1.31 0.89 4.40
CA VAL A 143 -0.46 2.09 4.25
C VAL A 143 -1.27 3.26 3.68
N GLU A 144 -1.05 4.47 4.22
CA GLU A 144 -1.67 5.74 3.81
C GLU A 144 -0.65 6.87 3.53
#